data_AF-A0A535GVX5-F1
#
_entry.id   AF-A0A535GVX5-F1
#
_cell.length_a   1.000
_cell.length_b   1.000
_cell.length_c   1.000
_cell.angle_alpha   90.00
_cell.angle_beta   90.00
_cell.angle_gamma   90.00
#
_symmetry.space_group_name_H-M   'P 1'
#
loop_
_entity.id
_entity.type
_entity.pdbx_description
1 polymer ?
#
loop_
_entity_poly.entity_id
_entity_poly.type
_entity_poly.pdbx_seq_one_letter_code
_entity_poly.pdbx_strand_id
1 'polypeptide(L)'
;MASQKLAAQLDQIDKLDAKAGVVVGALAAGIGLFLVAGFSVVARALIGPGLAVAIVLAGQAFLVGKYRDAPEPETFATYAGYSPERMKQIFLPNLLEALRQNALKLSRKGRYLNGSLAAITGLALLLVIAKVFGLS
;
A
#
# COMPACT_ATOMS: atom_id res chain seq x y z
N MET A 1 7.16 17.23 18.67
CA MET A 1 8.60 17.00 18.40
C MET A 1 8.75 16.28 17.06
N ALA A 2 9.69 16.68 16.21
CA ALA A 2 9.84 16.13 14.85
C ALA A 2 10.28 14.65 14.83
N SER A 3 11.03 14.21 15.84
CA SER A 3 11.46 12.82 16.05
C SER A 3 10.27 11.86 16.22
N GLN A 4 9.26 12.24 16.98
CA GLN A 4 8.04 11.43 17.16
C GLN A 4 7.24 11.30 15.85
N LYS A 5 7.20 12.36 15.02
CA LYS A 5 6.53 12.31 13.71
C LYS A 5 7.26 11.38 12.73
N LEU A 6 8.59 11.36 12.77
CA LEU A 6 9.40 10.45 11.96
C LEU A 6 9.19 8.99 12.40
N ALA A 7 9.23 8.70 13.69
CA ALA A 7 8.96 7.37 14.23
C ALA A 7 7.54 6.86 13.86
N ALA A 8 6.54 7.73 13.93
CA ALA A 8 5.18 7.40 13.51
C ALA A 8 5.06 7.13 12.00
N GLN A 9 5.86 7.81 11.17
CA GLN A 9 5.88 7.53 9.73
C GLN A 9 6.55 6.18 9.42
N LEU A 10 7.62 5.82 10.12
CA LEU A 10 8.27 4.52 9.95
C LEU A 10 7.34 3.37 10.34
N ASP A 11 6.68 3.46 11.51
CA ASP A 11 5.68 2.48 11.94
C ASP A 11 4.50 2.36 10.94
N GLN A 12 4.09 3.48 10.33
CA GLN A 12 3.08 3.45 9.28
C GLN A 12 3.54 2.76 8.00
N ILE A 13 4.81 2.90 7.62
CA ILE A 13 5.40 2.21 6.46
C ILE A 13 5.41 0.70 6.71
N ASP A 14 5.92 0.27 7.87
CA ASP A 14 6.00 -1.15 8.24
C ASP A 14 4.61 -1.81 8.23
N LYS A 15 3.60 -1.14 8.80
CA LYS A 15 2.21 -1.61 8.75
C LYS A 15 1.65 -1.69 7.34
N LEU A 16 2.04 -0.77 6.46
CA LEU A 16 1.62 -0.77 5.07
C LEU A 16 2.25 -1.94 4.30
N ASP A 17 3.51 -2.24 4.56
CA ASP A 17 4.23 -3.33 3.91
C ASP A 17 3.75 -4.70 4.40
N ALA A 18 3.45 -4.83 5.70
CA ALA A 18 2.78 -6.03 6.23
C ALA A 18 1.41 -6.25 5.55
N LYS A 19 0.61 -5.19 5.38
CA LYS A 19 -0.67 -5.26 4.64
C LYS A 19 -0.46 -5.64 3.17
N ALA A 20 0.58 -5.12 2.53
CA ALA A 20 0.90 -5.47 1.15
C ALA A 20 1.19 -6.98 1.01
N GLY A 21 1.94 -7.55 1.95
CA GLY A 21 2.17 -9.01 2.01
C GLY A 21 0.87 -9.82 2.12
N VAL A 22 -0.04 -9.39 3.01
CA VAL A 22 -1.36 -10.04 3.17
C VAL A 22 -2.19 -9.97 1.88
N VAL A 23 -2.25 -8.79 1.24
CA VAL A 23 -3.00 -8.59 -0.01
C VAL A 23 -2.45 -9.49 -1.12
N VAL A 24 -1.13 -9.59 -1.26
CA VAL A 24 -0.50 -10.46 -2.27
C VAL A 24 -0.83 -11.93 -2.00
N GLY A 25 -0.73 -12.38 -0.75
CA GLY A 25 -1.09 -13.75 -0.39
C GLY A 25 -2.55 -14.08 -0.69
N ALA A 26 -3.46 -13.15 -0.35
CA ALA A 26 -4.89 -13.32 -0.61
C ALA A 26 -5.22 -13.33 -2.11
N LEU A 27 -4.56 -12.48 -2.92
CA LEU A 27 -4.71 -12.50 -4.37
C LEU A 27 -4.21 -13.81 -4.98
N ALA A 28 -3.03 -14.30 -4.56
CA ALA A 28 -2.48 -15.56 -5.05
C ALA A 28 -3.43 -16.74 -4.75
N ALA A 29 -3.94 -16.82 -3.52
CA ALA A 29 -4.93 -17.83 -3.13
C ALA A 29 -6.23 -17.70 -3.93
N GLY A 30 -6.75 -16.47 -4.10
CA GLY A 30 -7.96 -16.19 -4.86
C GLY A 30 -7.85 -16.56 -6.33
N ILE A 31 -6.71 -16.26 -6.97
CA ILE A 31 -6.42 -16.66 -8.36
C ILE A 31 -6.37 -18.18 -8.47
N GLY A 32 -5.65 -18.86 -7.57
CA GLY A 32 -5.54 -20.32 -7.58
C GLY A 32 -6.91 -20.99 -7.45
N LEU A 33 -7.72 -20.55 -6.49
CA LEU A 33 -9.11 -21.01 -6.33
C LEU A 33 -9.95 -20.73 -7.57
N PHE A 34 -9.86 -19.54 -8.15
CA PHE A 34 -10.61 -19.17 -9.34
C PHE A 34 -10.31 -20.05 -10.56
N LEU A 35 -9.05 -20.44 -10.73
CA LEU A 35 -8.62 -21.29 -11.85
C LEU A 35 -9.02 -22.75 -11.68
N VAL A 36 -8.97 -23.27 -10.45
CA VAL A 36 -9.21 -24.70 -10.16
C VAL A 36 -10.68 -24.99 -9.87
N ALA A 37 -11.44 -24.00 -9.40
CA ALA A 37 -12.85 -24.18 -9.09
C ALA A 37 -13.69 -24.33 -10.37
N GLY A 38 -14.58 -25.32 -10.36
CA GLY A 38 -15.59 -25.57 -11.40
C GLY A 38 -16.74 -24.57 -11.39
N PHE A 39 -16.47 -23.27 -11.23
CA PHE A 39 -17.50 -22.23 -11.18
C PHE A 39 -18.33 -22.19 -12.48
N SER A 40 -19.64 -22.00 -12.33
CA SER A 40 -20.56 -21.72 -13.43
C SER A 40 -20.15 -20.48 -14.23
N VAL A 41 -20.61 -20.36 -15.47
CA VAL A 41 -20.30 -19.21 -16.34
C VAL A 41 -20.72 -17.88 -15.69
N VAL A 42 -21.89 -17.88 -15.02
CA VAL A 42 -22.41 -16.70 -14.29
C VAL A 42 -21.51 -16.34 -13.12
N ALA A 43 -21.10 -17.33 -12.31
CA ALA A 43 -20.18 -17.09 -11.19
C ALA A 43 -18.83 -16.56 -11.68
N ARG A 44 -18.28 -17.09 -12.78
CA ARG A 44 -17.04 -16.59 -13.39
C ARG A 44 -17.17 -15.14 -13.88
N ALA A 45 -18.30 -14.81 -14.50
CA ALA A 45 -18.58 -13.44 -14.96
C ALA A 45 -18.69 -12.43 -13.82
N LEU A 46 -19.11 -12.86 -12.63
CA LEU A 46 -19.19 -12.00 -11.44
C LEU A 46 -17.85 -11.89 -10.69
N ILE A 47 -17.14 -13.01 -10.52
CA ILE A 47 -15.90 -13.06 -9.73
C ILE A 47 -14.72 -12.48 -10.51
N GLY A 48 -14.60 -12.81 -11.79
CA GLY A 48 -13.46 -12.43 -12.63
C GLY A 48 -13.16 -10.93 -12.66
N PRO A 49 -14.15 -10.07 -12.96
CA PRO A 49 -13.95 -8.62 -12.96
C PRO A 49 -13.54 -8.07 -11.59
N GLY A 50 -14.15 -8.56 -10.50
CA GLY A 50 -13.76 -8.11 -9.16
C GLY A 50 -12.33 -8.50 -8.81
N LEU A 51 -11.90 -9.70 -9.21
CA LEU A 51 -10.53 -10.17 -9.01
C LEU A 51 -9.54 -9.32 -9.82
N ALA A 52 -9.90 -8.95 -11.05
CA ALA A 52 -9.12 -8.03 -11.88
C ALA A 52 -9.00 -6.63 -11.25
N VAL A 53 -10.09 -6.08 -10.70
CA VAL A 53 -10.07 -4.80 -9.97
C VAL A 53 -9.16 -4.89 -8.75
N ALA A 54 -9.23 -5.98 -7.98
CA ALA A 54 -8.38 -6.18 -6.80
C ALA A 54 -6.89 -6.23 -7.18
N ILE A 55 -6.54 -6.90 -8.29
CA ILE A 55 -5.18 -6.95 -8.85
C ILE A 55 -4.72 -5.55 -9.27
N VAL A 56 -5.55 -4.80 -9.99
CA VAL A 56 -5.19 -3.44 -10.45
C VAL A 56 -4.94 -2.53 -9.25
N LEU A 57 -5.80 -2.56 -8.23
CA LEU A 57 -5.62 -1.75 -7.01
C LEU A 57 -4.35 -2.15 -6.25
N ALA A 58 -4.08 -3.45 -6.12
CA ALA A 58 -2.83 -3.90 -5.50
C ALA A 58 -1.62 -3.42 -6.31
N GLY A 59 -1.63 -3.57 -7.63
CA GLY A 59 -0.58 -3.10 -8.53
C GLY A 59 -0.32 -1.59 -8.37
N GLN A 60 -1.38 -0.77 -8.34
CA GLN A 60 -1.26 0.67 -8.10
C GLN A 60 -0.61 1.00 -6.74
N ALA A 61 -0.84 0.18 -5.72
CA ALA A 61 -0.15 0.34 -4.43
C ALA A 61 1.37 0.07 -4.53
N PHE A 62 1.78 -0.92 -5.33
CA PHE A 62 3.20 -1.23 -5.55
C PHE A 62 3.89 -0.23 -6.48
N LEU A 63 3.15 0.40 -7.38
CA LEU A 63 3.65 1.46 -8.26
C LEU A 63 3.81 2.82 -7.57
N VAL A 64 3.38 2.95 -6.30
CA VAL A 64 3.74 4.13 -5.50
C VAL A 64 5.25 4.10 -5.30
N GLY A 65 5.96 4.85 -6.15
CA GLY A 65 7.41 4.84 -6.23
C GLY A 65 8.10 5.20 -4.91
N LYS A 66 9.40 4.89 -4.83
CA LYS A 66 10.23 5.02 -3.62
C LYS A 66 9.89 6.28 -2.82
N TYR A 67 9.72 6.10 -1.51
CA TYR A 67 9.61 7.23 -0.58
C TYR A 67 10.85 8.11 -0.75
N ARG A 68 10.66 9.42 -0.66
CA ARG A 68 11.78 10.34 -0.70
C ARG A 68 12.42 10.26 0.68
N ASP A 69 13.54 9.57 0.79
CA ASP A 69 14.26 9.53 2.06
C ASP A 69 14.59 10.96 2.50
N ALA A 70 14.60 11.18 3.83
CA ALA A 70 15.25 12.35 4.40
C ALA A 70 16.66 12.46 3.79
N PRO A 71 17.29 13.67 3.73
CA PRO A 71 18.57 13.86 3.06
C PRO A 71 19.51 12.71 3.43
N GLU A 72 20.08 12.02 2.44
CA GLU A 72 20.91 10.84 2.66
C GLU A 72 21.94 11.16 3.77
N PRO A 73 22.25 10.22 4.67
CA PRO A 73 23.20 10.47 5.76
C PRO A 73 24.52 11.10 5.27
N GLU A 74 24.92 10.75 4.05
CA GLU A 74 26.07 11.32 3.32
C GLU A 74 25.87 12.80 2.96
N THR A 75 24.69 13.17 2.47
CA THR A 75 24.31 14.57 2.24
C THR A 75 24.27 15.35 3.56
N PHE A 76 23.78 14.74 4.63
CA PHE A 76 23.82 15.35 5.97
C PHE A 76 25.27 15.55 6.48
N ALA A 77 26.15 14.59 6.22
CA ALA A 77 27.57 14.68 6.57
C ALA A 77 28.28 15.84 5.84
N THR A 78 27.91 16.15 4.59
CA THR A 78 28.46 17.32 3.89
C THR A 78 28.09 18.66 4.54
N TYR A 79 27.05 18.70 5.36
CA TYR A 79 26.65 19.89 6.10
C TYR A 79 27.29 20.01 7.48
N ALA A 80 28.03 18.99 7.95
CA ALA A 80 28.65 18.97 9.27
C ALA A 80 29.66 20.12 9.49
N GLY A 81 30.21 20.70 8.41
CA GLY A 81 31.10 21.86 8.46
C GLY A 81 30.39 23.22 8.50
N TYR A 82 29.06 23.28 8.46
CA TYR A 82 28.31 24.54 8.51
C TYR A 82 27.98 24.99 9.93
N SER A 83 27.79 26.30 10.10
CA SER A 83 27.27 26.84 11.35
C SER A 83 25.88 26.26 11.66
N PRO A 84 25.52 26.09 12.94
CA PRO A 84 24.23 25.52 13.35
C PRO A 84 23.02 26.22 12.72
N GLU A 85 23.08 27.54 12.57
CA GLU A 85 22.02 28.36 11.96
C GLU A 85 21.86 28.05 10.48
N ARG A 86 22.97 27.94 9.74
CA ARG A 86 22.98 27.65 8.31
C ARG A 86 22.53 26.21 8.04
N MET A 87 22.93 25.28 8.91
CA MET A 87 22.48 23.90 8.87
C MET A 87 20.96 23.79 9.06
N LYS A 88 20.38 24.53 10.03
CA LYS A 88 18.92 24.60 10.24
C LYS A 88 18.18 25.17 9.03
N GLN A 89 18.70 26.23 8.42
CA GLN A 89 18.07 26.87 7.25
C GLN A 89 18.03 25.95 6.02
N ILE A 90 19.01 25.08 5.85
CA ILE A 90 19.06 24.14 4.71
C ILE A 90 18.28 22.85 5.03
N PHE A 91 18.40 22.34 6.25
CA PHE A 91 17.84 21.04 6.61
C PHE A 91 16.34 21.06 6.85
N LEU A 92 15.80 22.07 7.57
CA LEU A 92 14.37 22.11 7.89
C LEU A 92 13.47 22.11 6.65
N PRO A 93 13.71 22.94 5.62
CA PRO A 93 12.85 22.96 4.44
C PRO A 93 12.86 21.63 3.67
N ASN A 94 14.05 21.03 3.51
CA ASN A 94 14.21 19.74 2.83
C ASN A 94 13.51 18.60 3.59
N LEU A 95 13.63 18.60 4.92
CA LEU A 95 12.94 17.64 5.77
C LEU A 95 11.41 17.81 5.69
N LEU A 96 10.91 19.05 5.77
CA LEU A 96 9.47 19.33 5.69
C LEU A 96 8.88 18.96 4.33
N GLU A 97 9.61 19.22 3.24
CA GLU A 97 9.21 18.83 1.89
C GLU A 97 9.16 17.30 1.74
N ALA A 98 10.19 16.59 2.24
CA ALA A 98 10.21 15.12 2.26
C ALA A 98 9.04 14.55 3.07
N LEU A 99 8.77 15.09 4.27
CA LEU A 99 7.64 14.69 5.10
C LEU A 99 6.30 14.88 4.37
N ARG A 100 6.11 16.01 3.69
CA ARG A 100 4.87 16.31 2.94
C ARG A 100 4.69 15.36 1.75
N GLN A 101 5.74 15.14 0.97
CA GLN A 101 5.71 14.26 -0.20
C GLN A 101 5.46 12.80 0.21
N ASN A 102 6.11 12.33 1.28
CA ASN A 102 5.94 10.97 1.79
C ASN A 102 4.55 10.75 2.38
N ALA A 103 3.97 11.72 3.09
CA ALA A 103 2.61 11.62 3.62
C ALA A 103 1.58 11.42 2.49
N LEU A 104 1.73 12.12 1.36
CA LEU A 104 0.86 11.95 0.20
C LEU A 104 1.02 10.56 -0.44
N LYS A 105 2.26 10.09 -0.62
CA LYS A 105 2.55 8.74 -1.15
C LYS A 105 1.98 7.66 -0.23
N LEU A 106 2.17 7.80 1.08
CA LEU A 106 1.71 6.85 2.08
C LEU A 106 0.19 6.76 2.14
N SER A 107 -0.50 7.91 2.08
CA SER A 107 -1.96 7.97 1.99
C SER A 107 -2.49 7.29 0.71
N ARG A 108 -1.86 7.52 -0.45
CA ARG A 108 -2.23 6.86 -1.72
C ARG A 108 -2.02 5.34 -1.66
N LYS A 109 -0.83 4.89 -1.25
CA LYS A 109 -0.53 3.45 -1.12
C LYS A 109 -1.51 2.77 -0.15
N GLY A 110 -1.80 3.40 0.99
CA GLY A 110 -2.79 2.91 1.95
C GLY A 110 -4.20 2.82 1.38
N ARG A 111 -4.64 3.83 0.61
CA ARG A 111 -5.95 3.82 -0.05
C ARG A 111 -6.08 2.68 -1.06
N TYR A 112 -5.06 2.46 -1.89
CA TYR A 112 -5.05 1.39 -2.88
C TYR A 112 -5.03 -0.01 -2.23
N LEU A 113 -4.21 -0.22 -1.19
CA LEU A 113 -4.18 -1.48 -0.45
C LEU A 113 -5.50 -1.78 0.25
N ASN A 114 -6.08 -0.79 0.94
CA ASN A 114 -7.36 -0.97 1.60
C ASN A 114 -8.48 -1.23 0.58
N GLY A 115 -8.46 -0.56 -0.58
CA GLY A 115 -9.39 -0.81 -1.67
C GLY A 115 -9.28 -2.22 -2.23
N SER A 116 -8.05 -2.71 -2.44
CA SER A 116 -7.80 -4.10 -2.86
C SER A 116 -8.32 -5.10 -1.83
N LEU A 117 -8.04 -4.87 -0.54
CA LEU A 117 -8.52 -5.71 0.56
C LEU A 117 -10.06 -5.75 0.63
N ALA A 118 -10.71 -4.58 0.46
CA ALA A 118 -12.17 -4.49 0.44
C ALA A 118 -12.77 -5.26 -0.76
N ALA A 119 -12.15 -5.17 -1.94
CA ALA A 119 -12.58 -5.92 -3.11
C ALA A 119 -12.46 -7.44 -2.90
N ILE A 120 -11.33 -7.91 -2.37
CA ILE A 120 -11.11 -9.33 -2.03
C ILE A 120 -12.15 -9.80 -1.00
N THR A 121 -12.40 -9.00 0.03
CA THR A 121 -13.38 -9.33 1.09
C THR A 121 -14.80 -9.38 0.52
N GLY A 122 -15.19 -8.43 -0.31
CA GLY A 122 -16.49 -8.42 -0.98
C GLY A 122 -16.69 -9.63 -1.88
N LEU A 123 -15.66 -10.04 -2.64
CA LEU A 123 -15.70 -11.26 -3.45
C LEU A 123 -15.86 -12.51 -2.60
N ALA A 124 -15.12 -12.62 -1.50
CA ALA A 124 -15.24 -13.74 -0.58
C ALA A 124 -16.66 -13.85 -0.01
N LEU A 125 -17.27 -12.72 0.37
CA LEU A 125 -18.65 -12.68 0.84
C LEU A 125 -19.65 -13.10 -0.24
N LEU A 126 -19.51 -12.60 -1.47
CA LEU A 126 -20.36 -12.99 -2.60
C LEU A 126 -20.28 -14.49 -2.89
N LEU A 127 -19.09 -15.07 -2.79
CA LEU A 127 -18.88 -16.51 -2.95
C LEU A 127 -19.59 -17.32 -1.86
N VAL A 128 -19.50 -16.90 -0.60
CA VAL A 128 -20.21 -17.54 0.51
C VAL A 128 -21.72 -17.47 0.30
N ILE A 129 -22.23 -16.28 -0.07
CA ILE A 129 -23.65 -16.08 -0.37
C ILE A 129 -24.09 -16.99 -1.52
N ALA A 130 -23.39 -16.97 -2.65
CA ALA A 130 -23.71 -17.80 -3.81
C ALA A 130 -23.77 -19.30 -3.44
N LYS A 131 -22.84 -19.76 -2.60
CA LYS A 131 -22.83 -21.14 -2.11
C LYS A 131 -24.03 -21.46 -1.20
N VAL A 132 -24.39 -20.54 -0.30
CA VAL A 132 -25.55 -20.69 0.60
C VAL A 132 -26.87 -20.76 -0.19
N PHE A 133 -26.99 -19.98 -1.26
CA PHE A 133 -28.18 -19.96 -2.12
C PHE A 133 -28.17 -21.02 -3.24
N GLY A 134 -27.17 -21.90 -3.31
CA GLY A 134 -27.07 -22.96 -4.32
C GLY A 134 -26.80 -22.47 -5.74
N LEU A 135 -26.22 -21.27 -5.89
CA LEU A 135 -25.90 -20.63 -7.16
C LEU A 135 -24.47 -20.92 -7.66
N SER A 136 -23.69 -21.69 -6.91
CA SER A 136 -22.29 -22.05 -7.21
C SER A 136 -22.13 -23.51 -7.60
#